data_AF-A0A4S0IGL3-F1
#
_entry.id   AF-A0A4S0IGL3-F1
#
_cell.length_a   1.000
_cell.length_b   1.000
_cell.length_c   1.000
_cell.angle_alpha   90.00
_cell.angle_beta   90.00
_cell.angle_gamma   90.00
#
_symmetry.space_group_name_H-M   'P 1'
#
loop_
_entity.id
_entity.type
_entity.pdbx_description
1 polymer ?
#
loop_
_entity_poly.entity_id
_entity_poly.type
_entity_poly.pdbx_seq_one_letter_code
_entity_poly.pdbx_strand_id
1 'polypeptide(L)'
;HEKAGNVAAAQFLRNLVAAVPYAIHTVLTDNGIQFTNRTQDRHAFEHIFDRVCRDNGIEHRLTKVKHPWTNGQVERMNRTVKEATVKRFHYDNHDQLRQHLQDFIDAYNFG
;
A
#
# COMPACT_ATOMS: atom_id res chain seq x y z
N HIS A 1 -7.02 -4.16 16.29
CA HIS A 1 -6.94 -3.79 14.86
C HIS A 1 -6.69 -2.30 14.75
N GLU A 2 -5.46 -1.91 14.44
CA GLU A 2 -5.17 -0.53 14.04
C GLU A 2 -5.92 -0.28 12.73
N LYS A 3 -6.90 0.62 12.74
CA LYS A 3 -7.58 1.01 11.49
C LYS A 3 -6.53 1.72 10.63
N ALA A 4 -6.28 1.23 9.43
CA ALA A 4 -5.45 1.91 8.46
C ALA A 4 -6.09 3.28 8.17
N GLY A 5 -5.53 4.32 8.78
CA GLY A 5 -5.93 5.71 8.58
C GLY A 5 -4.98 6.42 7.63
N ASN A 6 -5.32 7.65 7.27
CA ASN A 6 -4.59 8.45 6.28
C ASN A 6 -3.11 8.65 6.68
N VAL A 7 -2.85 8.76 7.98
CA VAL A 7 -1.49 8.84 8.54
C VAL A 7 -0.71 7.54 8.34
N ALA A 8 -1.34 6.38 8.50
CA ALA A 8 -0.69 5.09 8.31
C ALA A 8 -0.32 4.87 6.83
N ALA A 9 -1.20 5.25 5.89
CA ALA A 9 -0.90 5.19 4.46
C ALA A 9 0.28 6.11 4.09
N ALA A 10 0.28 7.34 4.60
CA ALA A 10 1.38 8.28 4.40
C ALA A 10 2.70 7.77 5.01
N GLN A 11 2.67 7.19 6.21
CA GLN A 11 3.85 6.63 6.85
C GLN A 11 4.40 5.43 6.08
N PHE A 12 3.51 4.57 5.56
CA PHE A 12 3.90 3.46 4.69
C PHE A 12 4.67 3.97 3.47
N LEU A 13 4.15 5.01 2.78
CA LEU A 13 4.84 5.57 1.62
C LEU A 13 6.21 6.15 2.00
N ARG A 14 6.33 6.85 3.13
CA ARG A 14 7.64 7.34 3.63
C ARG A 14 8.63 6.21 3.85
N ASN A 15 8.19 5.12 4.47
CA ASN A 15 9.04 3.95 4.72
C ASN A 15 9.43 3.27 3.41
N LEU A 16 8.50 3.16 2.45
CA LEU A 16 8.76 2.58 1.14
C LEU A 16 9.83 3.37 0.38
N VAL A 17 9.70 4.70 0.32
CA VAL A 17 10.70 5.58 -0.32
C VAL A 17 12.08 5.41 0.31
N ALA A 18 12.16 5.26 1.64
CA ALA A 18 13.43 5.05 2.33
C ALA A 18 14.05 3.66 2.10
N ALA A 19 13.22 2.65 1.81
CA ALA A 19 13.65 1.26 1.71
C ALA A 19 14.12 0.85 0.30
N VAL A 20 13.56 1.46 -0.76
CA VAL A 20 13.89 1.08 -2.13
C VAL A 20 15.11 1.86 -2.65
N PRO A 21 16.03 1.23 -3.41
CA PRO A 21 17.23 1.88 -3.92
C PRO A 21 16.99 2.70 -5.21
N TYR A 22 15.73 3.02 -5.53
CA TYR A 22 15.34 3.70 -6.76
C TYR A 22 14.29 4.78 -6.51
N ALA A 23 14.28 5.80 -7.36
CA ALA A 23 13.26 6.84 -7.31
C ALA A 23 11.91 6.30 -7.78
N ILE A 24 10.89 6.44 -6.94
CA ILE A 24 9.51 6.14 -7.31
C ILE A 24 8.99 7.34 -8.12
N HIS A 25 8.67 7.15 -9.40
CA HIS A 25 8.14 8.24 -10.22
C HIS A 25 6.63 8.44 -10.05
N THR A 26 5.87 7.35 -9.91
CA THR A 26 4.40 7.40 -9.88
C THR A 26 3.84 6.34 -8.94
N VAL A 27 2.81 6.71 -8.18
CA VAL A 27 2.00 5.80 -7.36
C VAL A 27 0.56 5.81 -7.86
N LEU A 28 -0.04 4.63 -7.99
CA LEU A 28 -1.43 4.45 -8.42
C LEU A 28 -2.24 3.80 -7.28
N THR A 29 -3.26 4.49 -6.76
CA THR A 29 -4.15 3.96 -5.71
C THR A 29 -5.61 3.95 -6.14
N ASP A 30 -6.47 3.28 -5.37
CA ASP A 30 -7.90 3.49 -5.49
C ASP A 30 -8.34 4.84 -4.87
N ASN A 31 -9.64 5.13 -4.97
CA ASN A 31 -10.24 6.36 -4.40
C ASN A 31 -10.57 6.19 -2.91
N GLY A 32 -9.88 5.29 -2.20
CA GLY A 32 -10.05 5.07 -0.78
C GLY A 32 -9.71 6.32 0.03
N ILE A 33 -10.46 6.53 1.13
CA ILE A 33 -10.29 7.69 2.01
C ILE A 33 -8.90 7.81 2.64
N GLN A 34 -8.12 6.72 2.59
CA GLN A 34 -6.74 6.63 3.08
C GLN A 34 -5.74 7.28 2.13
N PHE A 35 -6.10 7.45 0.86
CA PHE A 35 -5.22 7.92 -0.21
C PHE A 35 -5.66 9.27 -0.78
N THR A 36 -6.95 9.60 -0.68
CA THR A 36 -7.49 10.86 -1.21
C THR A 36 -8.70 11.36 -0.41
N ASN A 37 -8.98 12.65 -0.50
CA ASN A 37 -10.20 13.26 0.02
C ASN A 37 -11.41 12.80 -0.80
N ARG A 38 -12.60 12.73 -0.17
CA ARG A 38 -13.82 12.40 -0.92
C ARG A 38 -14.26 13.60 -1.74
N THR A 39 -14.95 13.37 -2.85
CA THR A 39 -15.48 14.44 -3.73
C THR A 39 -16.41 15.41 -2.99
N GLN A 40 -17.05 14.97 -1.90
CA GLN A 40 -17.92 15.79 -1.06
C GLN A 40 -17.15 16.72 -0.10
N ASP A 41 -15.87 16.46 0.15
CA ASP A 41 -15.03 17.18 1.10
C ASP A 41 -14.43 18.45 0.41
N ARG A 42 -15.31 19.34 -0.09
CA ARG A 42 -14.95 20.48 -0.96
C ARG A 42 -13.99 21.50 -0.37
N HIS A 43 -13.89 21.56 0.96
CA HIS A 43 -13.03 22.48 1.70
C HIS A 43 -11.91 21.75 2.46
N ALA A 44 -11.67 20.48 2.16
CA ALA A 44 -10.56 19.77 2.76
C ALA A 44 -9.22 20.34 2.27
N PHE A 45 -8.27 20.42 3.21
CA PHE A 45 -6.87 20.68 2.88
C PHE A 45 -6.28 19.53 2.05
N GLU A 46 -5.11 19.77 1.46
CA GLU A 46 -4.32 18.73 0.76
C GLU A 46 -4.27 17.45 1.60
N HIS A 47 -4.62 16.33 0.98
CA HIS A 47 -4.63 15.04 1.65
C HIS A 47 -3.19 14.67 2.04
N ILE A 48 -2.98 14.10 3.23
CA ILE A 48 -1.63 13.82 3.74
C ILE A 48 -0.82 12.92 2.80
N PHE A 49 -1.48 11.99 2.11
CA PHE A 49 -0.83 11.11 1.15
C PHE A 49 -0.32 11.90 -0.08
N ASP A 50 -1.14 12.80 -0.63
CA ASP A 50 -0.76 13.69 -1.72
C ASP A 50 0.42 14.57 -1.32
N ARG A 51 0.42 15.09 -0.08
CA ARG A 51 1.54 15.86 0.47
C ARG A 51 2.84 15.07 0.47
N VAL A 52 2.82 13.82 0.94
CA VAL A 52 4.01 12.95 0.94
C VAL A 52 4.48 12.69 -0.49
N CYS A 53 3.56 12.40 -1.42
CA CYS A 53 3.90 12.22 -2.82
C CYS A 53 4.62 13.46 -3.38
N ARG A 54 4.05 14.66 -3.19
CA ARG A 54 4.61 15.93 -3.65
C ARG A 54 5.99 16.20 -3.06
N ASP A 55 6.17 16.01 -1.75
CA ASP A 55 7.44 16.23 -1.07
C ASP A 55 8.56 15.30 -1.56
N ASN A 56 8.21 14.16 -2.17
CA ASN A 56 9.16 13.19 -2.74
C ASN A 56 9.22 13.22 -4.27
N GLY A 57 8.57 14.18 -4.93
CA GLY A 57 8.52 14.26 -6.39
C GLY A 57 7.76 13.10 -7.07
N ILE A 58 6.85 12.45 -6.35
CA ILE A 58 6.06 11.31 -6.81
C ILE A 58 4.75 11.83 -7.40
N GLU A 59 4.44 11.43 -8.63
CA GLU A 59 3.11 11.68 -9.20
C GLU A 59 2.09 10.71 -8.59
N HIS A 60 1.05 11.23 -7.95
CA HIS A 60 -0.05 10.42 -7.43
C HIS A 60 -1.20 10.35 -8.44
N ARG A 61 -1.55 9.13 -8.85
CA ARG A 61 -2.68 8.86 -9.75
C ARG A 61 -3.73 8.03 -9.04
N LEU A 62 -4.99 8.34 -9.30
CA LEU A 62 -6.12 7.54 -8.83
C LEU A 62 -6.62 6.63 -9.95
N THR A 63 -6.99 5.40 -9.60
CA THR A 63 -7.68 4.53 -10.55
C THR A 63 -9.02 5.15 -10.94
N LYS A 64 -9.39 4.95 -12.20
CA LYS A 64 -10.72 5.34 -12.66
C LYS A 64 -11.78 4.50 -11.93
N VAL A 65 -12.87 5.15 -11.54
CA VAL A 65 -14.02 4.50 -10.92
C VAL A 65 -14.53 3.39 -11.85
N LYS A 66 -14.79 2.18 -11.31
CA LYS A 66 -15.20 0.97 -12.04
C LYS A 66 -14.16 0.39 -13.02
N HIS A 67 -12.86 0.50 -12.72
CA HIS A 67 -11.81 -0.23 -13.44
C HIS A 67 -11.24 -1.39 -12.61
N PRO A 68 -11.93 -2.55 -12.57
CA PRO A 68 -11.53 -3.69 -11.74
C PRO A 68 -10.17 -4.30 -12.15
N TRP A 69 -9.74 -4.14 -13.40
CA TRP A 69 -8.46 -4.69 -13.86
C TRP A 69 -7.26 -4.01 -13.18
N THR A 70 -7.33 -2.69 -12.91
CA THR A 70 -6.24 -1.92 -12.32
C THR A 70 -6.03 -2.28 -10.85
N ASN A 71 -7.12 -2.52 -10.12
CA ASN A 71 -7.03 -3.06 -8.76
C ASN A 71 -6.72 -4.57 -8.75
N GLY A 72 -7.09 -5.27 -9.83
CA GLY A 72 -6.93 -6.72 -9.98
C GLY A 72 -5.49 -7.20 -9.90
N GLN A 73 -4.49 -6.38 -10.28
CA GLN A 73 -3.08 -6.73 -10.11
C GLN A 73 -2.67 -6.79 -8.63
N VAL A 74 -3.03 -5.75 -7.86
CA VAL A 74 -2.77 -5.70 -6.41
C VAL A 74 -3.57 -6.78 -5.68
N GLU A 75 -4.84 -6.97 -6.05
CA GLU A 75 -5.68 -8.03 -5.49
C GLU A 75 -5.11 -9.43 -5.78
N ARG A 76 -4.58 -9.67 -6.98
CA ARG A 76 -3.93 -10.94 -7.34
C ARG A 76 -2.65 -11.14 -6.52
N MET A 77 -1.79 -10.14 -6.42
CA MET A 77 -0.58 -10.22 -5.61
C MET A 77 -0.91 -10.52 -4.14
N ASN A 78 -1.85 -9.77 -3.56
CA ASN A 78 -2.32 -9.97 -2.19
C ASN A 78 -2.90 -11.38 -1.98
N ARG A 79 -3.56 -11.95 -2.99
CA ARG A 79 -4.04 -13.33 -2.95
C ARG A 79 -2.89 -14.32 -2.92
N THR A 80 -1.89 -14.16 -3.78
CA THR A 80 -0.68 -15.01 -3.81
C THR A 80 0.03 -14.99 -2.46
N VAL A 81 0.25 -13.80 -1.87
CA VAL A 81 0.84 -13.67 -0.54
C VAL A 81 0.01 -14.41 0.52
N LYS A 82 -1.31 -14.22 0.52
CA LYS A 82 -2.20 -14.89 1.49
C LYS A 82 -2.23 -16.41 1.33
N GLU A 83 -2.16 -16.91 0.09
CA GLU A 83 -2.12 -18.34 -0.22
C GLU A 83 -0.79 -18.98 0.20
N ALA A 84 0.32 -18.26 0.06
CA ALA A 84 1.63 -18.73 0.49
C ALA A 84 1.81 -18.68 2.02
N THR A 85 1.10 -17.78 2.71
CA THR A 85 1.27 -17.53 4.15
C THR A 85 0.06 -17.97 4.99
N VAL A 86 -0.85 -17.04 5.30
CA VAL A 86 -1.96 -17.19 6.27
C VAL A 86 -2.97 -18.30 5.99
N LYS A 87 -3.09 -18.79 4.75
CA LYS A 87 -3.97 -19.94 4.46
C LYS A 87 -3.31 -21.30 4.71
N ARG A 88 -1.98 -21.35 4.78
CA ARG A 88 -1.20 -22.59 4.85
C ARG A 88 -0.59 -22.84 6.23
N PHE A 89 -0.50 -21.79 7.06
CA PHE A 89 0.10 -21.84 8.39
C PHE A 89 -0.82 -21.16 9.41
N HIS A 90 -1.01 -21.81 10.56
CA HIS A 90 -1.59 -21.18 11.74
C HIS A 90 -0.46 -20.43 12.47
N TYR A 91 -0.70 -19.18 12.85
CA TYR A 91 0.23 -18.40 13.66
C TYR A 91 -0.35 -18.18 15.04
N ASP A 92 0.43 -18.51 16.06
CA ASP A 92 0.00 -18.35 17.45
C ASP A 92 0.17 -16.90 17.93
N ASN A 93 1.01 -16.12 17.22
CA ASN A 93 1.21 -14.70 17.48
C ASN A 93 1.60 -13.92 16.21
N HIS A 94 1.53 -12.59 16.28
CA HIS A 94 1.82 -11.70 15.15
C HIS A 94 3.30 -11.67 14.74
N ASP A 95 4.23 -12.04 15.61
CA ASP A 95 5.66 -12.00 15.29
C ASP A 95 6.06 -13.15 14.36
N GLN A 96 5.44 -14.33 14.53
CA GLN A 96 5.59 -15.43 13.58
C GLN A 96 5.08 -15.07 12.18
N LEU A 97 3.96 -14.33 12.08
CA LEU A 97 3.45 -13.82 10.81
C LEU A 97 4.42 -12.80 10.17
N ARG A 98 5.01 -11.90 10.96
CA ARG A 98 5.97 -10.91 10.46
C ARG A 98 7.22 -11.57 9.90
N GLN A 99 7.80 -12.53 10.63
CA GLN A 99 8.99 -13.25 10.17
C GLN A 99 8.70 -13.99 8.87
N HIS A 100 7.59 -14.71 8.79
CA HIS A 100 7.27 -15.48 7.59
C HIS A 100 6.90 -14.60 6.38
N LEU A 101 6.29 -13.42 6.60
CA LEU A 101 6.10 -12.44 5.53
C LEU A 101 7.44 -11.89 5.02
N GLN A 102 8.41 -11.65 5.90
CA GLN A 102 9.74 -11.21 5.51
C GLN A 102 10.45 -12.28 4.67
N ASP A 103 10.46 -13.54 5.13
CA ASP A 103 11.08 -14.65 4.41
C ASP A 103 10.43 -14.85 3.02
N PHE A 104 9.11 -14.69 2.90
CA PHE A 104 8.40 -14.74 1.63
C PHE A 104 8.80 -13.60 0.69
N ILE A 105 8.88 -12.37 1.20
CA ILE A 105 9.29 -11.20 0.42
C ILE A 105 10.72 -11.35 -0.08
N ASP A 106 11.62 -11.85 0.76
CA ASP A 106 13.03 -12.06 0.41
C ASP A 106 13.17 -13.14 -0.67
N ALA A 107 12.46 -14.27 -0.53
CA ALA A 107 12.45 -15.33 -1.54
C ALA A 107 11.81 -14.89 -2.86
N TYR A 108 10.82 -13.99 -2.83
CA TYR A 108 10.14 -13.52 -4.05
C TYR A 108 10.92 -12.43 -4.80
N ASN A 109 11.65 -11.57 -4.08
CA ASN A 109 12.39 -10.45 -4.68
C ASN A 109 13.85 -10.79 -5.02
N PHE A 110 14.46 -11.79 -4.37
CA PHE A 110 15.86 -12.16 -4.54
C PHE A 110 16.08 -13.64 -4.91
N GLY A 111 15.01 -14.42 -5.06
CA GLY A 111 15.05 -15.82 -5.50
C GLY A 111 14.99 -16.00 -7.01
#